data_AF-A0A962FMC7-F1
#
_entry.id   AF-A0A962FMC7-F1
#
_cell.length_a   1.000
_cell.length_b   1.000
_cell.length_c   1.000
_cell.angle_alpha   90.00
_cell.angle_beta   90.00
_cell.angle_gamma   90.00
#
_symmetry.space_group_name_H-M   'P 1'
#
loop_
_entity.id
_entity.type
_entity.pdbx_description
1 polymer ?
#
loop_
_entity_poly.entity_id
_entity_poly.type
_entity_poly.pdbx_seq_one_letter_code
_entity_poly.pdbx_strand_id
1 'polypeptide(L)'
;MTLPNHVRRLFVAAALAWVLFVGYRAWQGWPHVPLDMSPNDPQTRAALAAAVRAHVLWSAALALVPAGLLLVVTRMTRQRDGKR
;
A
#
# COMPACT_ATOMS: atom_id res chain seq x y z
N MET A 1 8.94 27.92 -9.25
CA MET A 1 8.43 27.17 -10.44
C MET A 1 7.11 26.51 -10.06
N THR A 2 5.99 27.02 -10.56
CA THR A 2 4.66 26.42 -10.37
C THR A 2 4.43 25.37 -11.45
N LEU A 3 4.03 24.16 -11.06
CA LEU A 3 3.72 23.08 -12.01
C LEU A 3 2.51 23.47 -12.87
N PRO A 4 2.51 23.15 -14.18
CA PRO A 4 1.35 23.39 -15.02
C PRO A 4 0.09 22.72 -14.46
N ASN A 5 -1.07 23.37 -14.61
CA ASN A 5 -2.33 22.87 -14.02
C ASN A 5 -2.69 21.45 -14.48
N HIS A 6 -2.38 21.08 -15.72
CA HIS A 6 -2.61 19.73 -16.24
C HIS A 6 -1.72 18.69 -15.56
N VAL A 7 -0.45 19.02 -15.28
CA VAL A 7 0.48 18.14 -14.56
C VAL A 7 -0.02 17.88 -13.14
N ARG A 8 -0.47 18.93 -12.43
CA ARG A 8 -1.05 18.77 -11.08
C ARG A 8 -2.27 17.84 -11.08
N ARG A 9 -3.17 17.99 -12.07
CA ARG A 9 -4.35 17.12 -12.23
C ARG A 9 -3.95 15.66 -12.48
N LEU A 10 -2.93 15.43 -13.31
CA LEU A 10 -2.42 14.07 -13.55
C LEU A 10 -1.88 13.42 -12.28
N PHE A 11 -1.12 14.15 -11.46
CA PHE A 11 -0.65 13.62 -10.17
C PHE A 11 -1.80 13.26 -9.23
N VAL A 12 -2.81 14.11 -9.12
CA VAL A 12 -4.00 13.84 -8.30
C VAL A 12 -4.74 12.61 -8.83
N ALA A 13 -4.97 12.51 -10.14
CA ALA A 13 -5.63 11.36 -10.75
C ALA A 13 -4.84 10.06 -10.53
N ALA A 14 -3.52 10.09 -10.67
CA ALA A 14 -2.66 8.95 -10.42
C ALA A 14 -2.68 8.53 -8.94
N ALA A 15 -2.67 9.48 -8.01
CA ALA A 15 -2.77 9.20 -6.58
C ALA A 15 -4.12 8.54 -6.24
N LEU A 16 -5.23 9.05 -6.77
CA LEU A 16 -6.55 8.47 -6.59
C LEU A 16 -6.64 7.05 -7.17
N ALA A 17 -6.13 6.86 -8.39
CA ALA A 17 -6.08 5.55 -9.03
C ALA A 17 -5.26 4.55 -8.20
N TRP A 18 -4.15 4.99 -7.61
CA TRP A 18 -3.33 4.14 -6.73
C TRP A 18 -4.08 3.73 -5.45
N VAL A 19 -4.72 4.69 -4.78
CA VAL A 19 -5.51 4.41 -3.56
C VAL A 19 -6.64 3.44 -3.86
N LEU A 20 -7.37 3.65 -4.96
CA LEU A 20 -8.42 2.74 -5.41
C LEU A 20 -7.87 1.34 -5.71
N PHE A 21 -6.73 1.25 -6.40
CA PHE A 21 -6.08 -0.02 -6.71
C PHE A 21 -5.70 -0.79 -5.44
N VAL A 22 -5.03 -0.14 -4.48
CA VAL A 22 -4.64 -0.78 -3.22
C VAL A 22 -5.87 -1.22 -2.42
N GLY A 23 -6.90 -0.36 -2.33
CA GLY A 23 -8.16 -0.68 -1.65
C GLY A 23 -8.86 -1.89 -2.28
N TYR A 24 -8.95 -1.92 -3.62
CA TYR A 24 -9.53 -3.04 -4.35
C TYR A 24 -8.77 -4.35 -4.11
N ARG A 25 -7.43 -4.32 -4.17
CA ARG A 25 -6.58 -5.49 -3.90
C ARG A 25 -6.73 -5.98 -2.46
N ALA A 26 -6.78 -5.05 -1.49
CA ALA A 26 -6.99 -5.38 -0.09
C ALA A 26 -8.37 -6.00 0.16
N TRP A 27 -9.41 -5.50 -0.52
CA TRP A 27 -10.76 -6.04 -0.43
C TRP A 27 -10.86 -7.46 -1.00
N GLN A 28 -10.31 -7.69 -2.20
CA GLN A 28 -10.38 -9.01 -2.84
C GLN A 28 -9.60 -10.09 -2.09
N GLY A 29 -8.49 -9.72 -1.45
CA GLY A 29 -7.64 -10.66 -0.72
C GLY A 29 -8.02 -10.84 0.75
N TRP A 30 -9.18 -10.35 1.20
CA TRP A 30 -9.50 -10.35 2.62
C TRP A 30 -9.54 -11.78 3.21
N PRO A 31 -8.74 -12.06 4.26
CA PRO A 31 -8.73 -13.37 4.89
C PRO A 31 -10.09 -13.72 5.49
N HIS A 32 -10.56 -14.93 5.21
CA HIS A 32 -11.82 -15.46 5.73
C HIS A 32 -11.64 -16.92 6.14
N VAL A 33 -12.49 -17.37 7.07
CA VAL A 33 -12.52 -18.76 7.50
C VAL A 33 -13.36 -19.55 6.48
N PRO A 34 -12.85 -20.67 5.95
CA PRO A 34 -13.63 -21.49 5.04
C PRO A 34 -14.75 -22.23 5.79
N LEU A 35 -15.83 -22.55 5.08
CA LEU A 35 -17.09 -23.04 5.65
C LEU A 35 -16.97 -24.44 6.31
N ASP A 36 -15.93 -25.18 5.98
CA ASP A 36 -15.61 -26.51 6.49
C ASP A 36 -14.86 -26.49 7.84
N MET A 37 -14.44 -25.31 8.33
CA MET A 37 -13.73 -25.16 9.59
C MET A 37 -14.61 -24.57 10.69
N SER A 38 -14.47 -25.08 11.91
CA SER A 38 -15.13 -24.49 13.08
C SER A 38 -14.53 -23.11 13.40
N PRO A 39 -15.33 -22.03 13.42
CA PRO A 39 -14.85 -20.70 13.78
C PRO A 39 -14.52 -20.55 15.27
N ASN A 40 -14.96 -21.50 16.11
CA ASN A 40 -14.73 -21.49 17.55
C ASN A 40 -13.47 -22.26 17.98
N ASP A 41 -12.81 -22.99 17.06
CA ASP A 41 -11.54 -23.64 17.36
C ASP A 41 -10.44 -22.57 17.64
N PRO A 42 -9.77 -22.62 18.80
CA PRO A 42 -8.64 -21.74 19.10
C PRO A 42 -7.57 -21.69 18.00
N GLN A 43 -7.30 -22.82 17.33
CA GLN A 43 -6.28 -22.88 16.27
C GLN A 43 -6.71 -22.10 15.03
N THR A 44 -7.97 -22.27 14.58
CA THR A 44 -8.53 -21.53 13.44
C THR A 44 -8.52 -20.02 13.70
N ARG A 45 -8.87 -19.60 14.92
CA ARG A 45 -8.85 -18.18 15.30
C ARG A 45 -7.43 -17.59 15.28
N ALA A 46 -6.44 -18.33 15.77
CA ALA A 46 -5.05 -17.91 15.76
C ALA A 46 -4.51 -17.78 14.32
N ALA A 47 -4.83 -18.75 13.46
CA ALA A 47 -4.46 -18.73 12.04
C ALA A 47 -5.10 -17.55 11.30
N LEU A 48 -6.39 -17.30 11.49
CA LEU A 48 -7.08 -16.14 10.91
C LEU A 48 -6.44 -14.82 11.37
N ALA A 49 -6.15 -14.68 12.67
CA ALA A 49 -5.53 -13.48 13.21
C ALA A 49 -4.11 -13.25 12.65
N ALA A 50 -3.35 -14.31 12.37
CA ALA A 50 -2.06 -14.23 11.70
C ALA A 50 -2.22 -13.80 10.23
N ALA A 51 -3.17 -14.40 9.51
CA ALA A 51 -3.46 -14.06 8.11
C ALA A 51 -3.92 -12.60 7.97
N VAL A 52 -4.83 -12.12 8.83
CA VAL A 52 -5.28 -10.72 8.86
C VAL A 52 -4.09 -9.78 9.11
N ARG A 53 -3.23 -10.09 10.08
CA ARG A 53 -2.04 -9.28 10.35
C ARG A 53 -1.11 -9.21 9.14
N ALA A 54 -0.81 -10.34 8.52
CA ALA A 54 0.03 -10.37 7.33
C ALA A 54 -0.60 -9.57 6.18
N HIS A 55 -1.91 -9.71 5.94
CA HIS A 55 -2.63 -8.99 4.89
C HIS A 55 -2.62 -7.47 5.09
N VAL A 56 -2.85 -7.03 6.32
CA VAL A 56 -2.80 -5.60 6.67
C VAL A 56 -1.39 -5.05 6.47
N LEU A 57 -0.36 -5.76 6.93
CA LEU A 57 1.03 -5.33 6.77
C LEU A 57 1.42 -5.23 5.29
N TRP A 58 1.08 -6.22 4.48
CA TRP A 58 1.33 -6.20 3.04
C TRP A 58 0.59 -5.07 2.32
N SER A 59 -0.70 -4.89 2.64
CA SER A 59 -1.51 -3.82 2.04
C SER A 59 -1.01 -2.44 2.43
N ALA A 60 -0.60 -2.26 3.70
CA ALA A 60 0.00 -1.02 4.18
C ALA A 60 1.35 -0.74 3.50
N ALA A 61 2.21 -1.74 3.36
CA ALA A 61 3.48 -1.60 2.63
C ALA A 61 3.24 -1.19 1.17
N LEU A 62 2.26 -1.80 0.50
CA LEU A 62 1.89 -1.45 -0.87
C LEU A 62 1.35 -0.01 -0.97
N ALA A 63 0.53 0.42 0.00
CA ALA A 63 0.02 1.79 0.06
C ALA A 63 1.15 2.83 0.15
N LEU A 64 2.25 2.51 0.83
CA LEU A 64 3.40 3.40 1.04
C LEU A 64 4.36 3.48 -0.15
N VAL A 65 4.22 2.62 -1.17
CA VAL A 65 5.13 2.58 -2.33
C VAL A 65 5.36 3.96 -2.99
N PRO A 66 4.32 4.77 -3.30
CA PRO A 66 4.54 6.08 -3.93
C PRO A 66 5.31 7.05 -3.02
N ALA A 67 5.03 7.05 -1.72
CA ALA A 67 5.74 7.87 -0.75
C ALA A 67 7.21 7.43 -0.60
N GLY A 68 7.45 6.12 -0.56
CA GLY A 68 8.80 5.55 -0.55
C GLY A 68 9.59 5.94 -1.79
N LEU A 69 8.99 5.86 -2.98
CA LEU A 69 9.60 6.30 -4.25
C LEU A 69 9.99 7.78 -4.21
N LEU A 70 9.09 8.65 -3.74
CA LEU A 70 9.38 10.09 -3.59
C LEU A 70 10.57 10.34 -2.65
N LEU A 71 10.64 9.62 -1.53
CA LEU A 71 11.75 9.75 -0.58
C LEU A 71 13.09 9.26 -1.18
N VAL A 72 13.08 8.17 -1.94
CA VAL A 72 14.29 7.66 -2.59
C VAL A 72 14.80 8.65 -3.64
N VAL A 73 13.92 9.16 -4.50
CA VAL A 73 14.27 10.13 -5.54
C VAL A 73 14.81 11.44 -4.94
N THR A 74 14.18 11.95 -3.89
CA THR A 74 14.63 13.19 -3.22
C THR A 74 15.98 13.00 -2.52
N ARG A 75 16.25 11.81 -1.97
CA ARG A 75 17.59 11.50 -1.43
C ARG A 75 18.66 11.42 -2.52
N MET A 76 18.38 10.71 -3.62
CA MET A 76 19.34 10.55 -4.72
C MET A 76 19.70 11.89 -5.37
N THR A 77 18.74 12.78 -5.54
CA THR A 77 18.97 14.13 -6.08
C THR A 77 19.82 14.98 -5.13
N ARG A 78 19.52 15.01 -3.82
CA ARG A 78 20.36 15.73 -2.82
C ARG A 78 21.80 15.25 -2.78
N GLN A 79 22.04 13.94 -2.87
CA GLN A 79 23.40 13.38 -2.86
C GLN A 79 24.22 13.78 -4.08
N ARG A 80 23.56 14.08 -5.21
CA ARG A 80 24.22 14.47 -6.45
C ARG A 80 24.71 15.92 -6.42
N ASP A 81 24.01 16.79 -5.71
CA ASP A 81 24.35 18.21 -5.59
C ASP A 81 25.45 18.47 -4.55
N GLY A 82 25.54 17.68 -3.48
CA GLY A 82 26.59 17.82 -2.45
C GLY A 82 27.98 17.30 -2.86
N LYS A 83 28.14 16.81 -4.08
CA LYS A 83 29.40 16.24 -4.63
C LYS A 83 30.05 17.14 -5.69
N ARG A 84 29.49 18.33 -5.95
CA ARG A 84 30.07 19.39 -6.78
C ARG A 84 30.64 20.50 -5.90
#